data_AF-A0A7K2P5E1-F1
#
_entry.id   AF-A0A7K2P5E1-F1
#
_cell.length_a   1.000
_cell.length_b   1.000
_cell.length_c   1.000
_cell.angle_alpha   90.00
_cell.angle_beta   90.00
_cell.angle_gamma   90.00
#
_symmetry.space_group_name_H-M   'P 1'
#
loop_
_entity.id
_entity.type
_entity.pdbx_description
1 polymer ?
#
loop_
_entity_poly.entity_id
_entity_poly.type
_entity_poly.pdbx_seq_one_letter_code
_entity_poly.pdbx_strand_id
1 'polypeptide(L)'
;MTRLIVAAGGGGDAVAAAMLHAALYGNEDQAVILTYAWDRLLIDPLPGPRRPADFTGLERLTPDVWSVPAQARPIAPAGSTLPRLAAELPATFALLDPHQGAAGLTGQLESLVNRVQPITIDLLDVGGDILAQGDEPTLKSPLADALTLAACCQLNEPVRLLVAGPGLDGELPPEAVTSTLGPVVRMLTAEDTAAISGVLEWHPSEATGLLAATARGVRGTCEIRDAGLPVLLTDESPAVHEVDLDDALSRNRLAQAIMSTADLDEAEAYSREVCGYSEIDYERNKALWLNEQQPTNLDPATIRRQLDQFEAEVRTRGVTHTTFRRITEALGLKGGQRDKLRQLLIASRPEQYEAPLWRIADEA
;
A
#
# COMPACT_ATOMS: atom_id res chain seq x y z
N MET A 1 10.25 16.26 18.21
CA MET A 1 10.54 14.96 18.84
C MET A 1 10.45 13.88 17.76
N THR A 2 10.73 12.60 18.05
CA THR A 2 10.67 11.55 17.01
C THR A 2 9.51 10.59 17.25
N ARG A 3 8.79 10.27 16.18
CA ARG A 3 7.72 9.26 16.15
C ARG A 3 8.12 8.12 15.24
N LEU A 4 7.69 6.92 15.63
CA LEU A 4 7.89 5.72 14.83
C LEU A 4 6.57 5.32 14.21
N ILE A 5 6.53 5.19 12.89
CA ILE A 5 5.34 4.69 12.19
C ILE A 5 5.75 3.45 11.41
N VAL A 6 5.16 2.31 11.72
CA VAL A 6 5.32 1.06 10.99
C VAL A 6 4.18 1.00 9.97
N ALA A 7 4.49 1.19 8.71
CA ALA A 7 3.55 0.94 7.62
C ALA A 7 3.45 -0.58 7.43
N ALA A 8 2.25 -1.13 7.58
CA ALA A 8 1.99 -2.55 7.62
C ALA A 8 2.29 -3.24 6.28
N GLY A 9 1.93 -2.60 5.17
CA GLY A 9 2.27 -3.01 3.83
C GLY A 9 3.52 -2.32 3.22
N GLY A 10 3.56 -2.31 1.89
CA GLY A 10 4.64 -1.70 1.10
C GLY A 10 4.54 -0.18 0.96
N GLY A 11 5.11 0.37 -0.12
CA GLY A 11 5.22 1.82 -0.31
C GLY A 11 3.90 2.60 -0.26
N GLY A 12 2.75 1.97 -0.49
CA GLY A 12 1.43 2.63 -0.38
C GLY A 12 1.13 3.10 1.03
N ASP A 13 1.27 2.22 2.00
CA ASP A 13 1.04 2.53 3.42
C ASP A 13 2.07 3.52 3.94
N ALA A 14 3.29 3.48 3.42
CA ALA A 14 4.32 4.45 3.73
C ALA A 14 3.94 5.87 3.29
N VAL A 15 3.21 6.02 2.18
CA VAL A 15 2.64 7.31 1.75
C VAL A 15 1.52 7.75 2.70
N ALA A 16 0.63 6.84 3.09
CA ALA A 16 -0.41 7.16 4.07
C ALA A 16 0.16 7.52 5.44
N ALA A 17 1.25 6.87 5.87
CA ALA A 17 1.97 7.16 7.10
C ALA A 17 2.50 8.59 7.11
N ALA A 18 3.07 9.07 5.99
CA ALA A 18 3.52 10.44 5.86
C ALA A 18 2.36 11.45 5.92
N MET A 19 1.24 11.14 5.27
CA MET A 19 0.02 11.95 5.33
C MET A 19 -0.55 12.01 6.76
N LEU A 20 -0.64 10.85 7.42
CA LEU A 20 -1.19 10.72 8.76
C LEU A 20 -0.31 11.42 9.80
N HIS A 21 1.02 11.30 9.67
CA HIS A 21 1.96 12.03 10.51
C HIS A 21 1.71 13.54 10.45
N ALA A 22 1.60 14.10 9.24
CA ALA A 22 1.31 15.51 9.05
C ALA A 22 -0.06 15.90 9.65
N ALA A 23 -1.09 15.07 9.46
CA ALA A 23 -2.46 15.33 9.91
C ALA A 23 -2.62 15.27 11.45
N LEU A 24 -1.93 14.34 12.12
CA LEU A 24 -2.04 14.13 13.57
C LEU A 24 -1.04 14.95 14.38
N TYR A 25 0.17 15.16 13.85
CA TYR A 25 1.32 15.65 14.62
C TYR A 25 1.94 16.93 14.05
N GLY A 26 1.54 17.34 12.84
CA GLY A 26 2.10 18.51 12.17
C GLY A 26 3.53 18.30 11.68
N ASN A 27 4.25 19.41 11.49
CA ASN A 27 5.58 19.42 10.84
C ASN A 27 6.76 19.62 11.81
N GLU A 28 6.50 19.78 13.11
CA GLU A 28 7.57 20.02 14.10
C GLU A 28 8.24 18.71 14.56
N ASP A 29 7.47 17.62 14.58
CA ASP A 29 7.98 16.29 14.89
C ASP A 29 8.61 15.63 13.65
N GLN A 30 9.64 14.80 13.89
CA GLN A 30 10.27 13.99 12.88
C GLN A 30 9.64 12.60 12.87
N ALA A 31 9.34 12.07 11.70
CA ALA A 31 8.87 10.71 11.53
C ALA A 31 10.00 9.79 11.05
N VAL A 32 10.11 8.62 11.67
CA VAL A 32 10.77 7.46 11.06
C VAL A 32 9.68 6.51 10.61
N ILE A 33 9.52 6.35 9.29
CA ILE A 33 8.53 5.47 8.68
C ILE A 33 9.24 4.18 8.27
N LEU A 34 8.90 3.07 8.91
CA LEU A 34 9.33 1.75 8.48
C LEU A 34 8.33 1.18 7.49
N THR A 35 8.82 0.54 6.44
CA THR A 35 7.97 -0.13 5.44
C THR A 35 8.80 -1.16 4.68
N TYR A 36 8.12 -2.06 3.97
CA TYR A 36 8.77 -2.97 3.05
C TYR A 36 9.15 -2.27 1.73
N ALA A 37 10.30 -2.64 1.17
CA ALA A 37 10.53 -2.48 -0.27
C ALA A 37 9.84 -3.62 -1.01
N TRP A 38 8.50 -3.62 -0.96
CA TRP A 38 7.65 -4.61 -1.60
C TRP A 38 6.65 -3.89 -2.50
N ASP A 39 7.13 -3.52 -3.67
CA ASP A 39 6.37 -2.77 -4.64
C ASP A 39 5.65 -3.71 -5.62
N ARG A 40 4.52 -3.26 -6.18
CA ARG A 40 3.79 -4.04 -7.19
C ARG A 40 4.69 -4.31 -8.41
N LEU A 41 4.41 -5.38 -9.15
CA LEU A 41 5.12 -5.77 -10.39
C LEU A 41 5.17 -4.69 -11.50
N LEU A 42 4.37 -3.65 -11.35
CA LEU A 42 4.42 -2.43 -12.14
C LEU A 42 5.74 -1.65 -11.94
N ILE A 43 6.31 -1.68 -10.73
CA ILE A 43 7.51 -0.95 -10.32
C ILE A 43 8.69 -1.89 -10.16
N ASP A 44 8.52 -2.97 -9.39
CA ASP A 44 9.55 -3.99 -9.18
C ASP A 44 9.17 -5.28 -9.92
N PRO A 45 9.85 -5.66 -11.02
CA PRO A 45 9.48 -6.85 -11.77
C PRO A 45 9.75 -8.16 -11.04
N LEU A 46 10.39 -8.12 -9.86
CA LEU A 46 10.74 -9.30 -9.07
C LEU A 46 9.66 -9.60 -8.01
N PRO A 47 9.14 -10.85 -7.96
CA PRO A 47 8.25 -11.27 -6.88
C PRO A 47 8.89 -11.21 -5.48
N GLY A 48 8.11 -10.81 -4.50
CA GLY A 48 8.48 -10.74 -3.09
C GLY A 48 9.24 -9.46 -2.70
N PRO A 49 9.47 -9.27 -1.39
CA PRO A 49 10.10 -8.08 -0.85
C PRO A 49 11.60 -8.02 -1.17
N ARG A 50 12.11 -6.79 -1.36
CA ARG A 50 13.55 -6.53 -1.48
C ARG A 50 14.20 -6.43 -0.10
N ARG A 51 15.47 -6.81 -0.03
CA ARG A 51 16.34 -6.76 1.17
C ARG A 51 17.42 -5.69 1.02
N PRO A 52 18.17 -5.33 2.09
CA PRO A 52 19.22 -4.32 2.01
C PRO A 52 20.26 -4.59 0.91
N ALA A 53 20.57 -5.86 0.64
CA ALA A 53 21.50 -6.27 -0.39
C ALA A 53 21.03 -5.98 -1.83
N ASP A 54 19.74 -5.68 -2.03
CA ASP A 54 19.15 -5.34 -3.33
C ASP A 54 19.24 -3.84 -3.61
N PHE A 55 19.92 -3.06 -2.76
CA PHE A 55 20.10 -1.63 -2.91
C PHE A 55 21.57 -1.21 -2.84
N THR A 56 21.86 -0.09 -3.48
CA THR A 56 23.06 0.71 -3.23
C THR A 56 22.69 1.99 -2.51
N GLY A 57 23.60 2.52 -1.69
CA GLY A 57 23.41 3.82 -1.03
C GLY A 57 22.45 3.82 0.15
N LEU A 58 22.09 2.65 0.70
CA LEU A 58 21.43 2.58 2.01
C LEU A 58 22.38 3.04 3.12
N GLU A 59 21.80 3.63 4.15
CA GLU A 59 22.54 4.10 5.33
C GLU A 59 22.11 3.30 6.55
N ARG A 60 23.06 2.93 7.41
CA ARG A 60 22.77 2.06 8.53
C ARG A 60 22.22 2.86 9.71
N LEU A 61 21.00 2.56 10.17
CA LEU A 61 20.40 3.19 11.36
C LEU A 61 20.72 2.42 12.64
N THR A 62 20.63 1.10 12.57
CA THR A 62 20.96 0.16 13.66
C THR A 62 21.74 -1.03 13.08
N PRO A 63 22.22 -1.99 13.89
CA PRO A 63 22.79 -3.21 13.34
C PRO A 63 21.89 -3.94 12.34
N ASP A 64 20.57 -3.87 12.49
CA ASP A 64 19.65 -4.70 11.72
C ASP A 64 18.76 -3.88 10.79
N VAL A 65 18.75 -2.54 10.94
CA VAL A 65 17.87 -1.64 10.17
C VAL A 65 18.66 -0.63 9.35
N TRP A 66 18.23 -0.44 8.11
CA TRP A 66 18.80 0.50 7.15
C TRP A 66 17.78 1.59 6.81
N SER A 67 18.22 2.85 6.80
CA SER A 67 17.48 3.94 6.17
C SER A 67 17.63 3.93 4.65
N VAL A 68 16.58 4.35 3.97
CA VAL A 68 16.51 4.52 2.52
C VAL A 68 16.56 6.02 2.19
N PRO A 69 17.76 6.60 1.96
CA PRO A 69 17.85 8.01 1.58
C PRO A 69 17.52 8.22 0.10
N ALA A 70 17.29 9.49 -0.29
CA ALA A 70 16.94 9.89 -1.66
C ALA A 70 17.94 9.43 -2.74
N GLN A 71 19.22 9.28 -2.38
CA GLN A 71 20.28 8.81 -3.27
C GLN A 71 20.34 7.27 -3.40
N ALA A 72 19.62 6.52 -2.56
CA ALA A 72 19.61 5.06 -2.65
C ALA A 72 19.05 4.61 -4.00
N ARG A 73 19.54 3.49 -4.53
CA ARG A 73 19.08 2.94 -5.80
C ARG A 73 18.87 1.44 -5.66
N PRO A 74 17.71 0.90 -6.07
CA PRO A 74 17.57 -0.54 -6.21
C PRO A 74 18.53 -1.03 -7.29
N ILE A 75 19.07 -2.23 -7.10
CA ILE A 75 20.01 -2.87 -8.01
C ILE A 75 19.18 -3.61 -9.07
N ALA A 76 19.35 -3.22 -10.33
CA ALA A 76 18.63 -3.84 -11.44
C ALA A 76 18.79 -5.38 -11.42
N PRO A 77 17.70 -6.14 -11.67
CA PRO A 77 16.41 -5.68 -12.19
C PRO A 77 15.41 -5.20 -11.13
N ALA A 78 15.79 -5.14 -9.84
CA ALA A 78 14.90 -4.68 -8.79
C ALA A 78 14.42 -3.24 -9.03
N GLY A 79 13.16 -2.99 -8.71
CA GLY A 79 12.58 -1.65 -8.59
C GLY A 79 12.29 -1.29 -7.13
N SER A 80 12.07 0.00 -6.85
CA SER A 80 11.45 0.43 -5.61
C SER A 80 10.94 1.86 -5.69
N THR A 81 9.80 2.15 -5.06
CA THR A 81 9.29 3.50 -4.87
C THR A 81 10.00 4.26 -3.74
N LEU A 82 10.60 3.54 -2.78
CA LEU A 82 11.10 4.12 -1.52
C LEU A 82 12.14 5.25 -1.71
N PRO A 83 13.16 5.14 -2.59
CA PRO A 83 14.11 6.24 -2.74
C PRO A 83 13.48 7.53 -3.26
N ARG A 84 12.44 7.43 -4.10
CA ARG A 84 11.71 8.61 -4.58
C ARG A 84 10.78 9.16 -3.50
N LEU A 85 10.15 8.30 -2.70
CA LEU A 85 9.39 8.74 -1.51
C LEU A 85 10.29 9.51 -0.54
N ALA A 86 11.48 9.00 -0.24
CA ALA A 86 12.47 9.66 0.62
C ALA A 86 13.01 10.99 0.05
N ALA A 87 12.89 11.22 -1.27
CA ALA A 87 13.27 12.48 -1.88
C ALA A 87 12.15 13.53 -1.82
N GLU A 88 10.89 13.12 -1.78
CA GLU A 88 9.72 14.00 -1.88
C GLU A 88 9.01 14.22 -0.53
N LEU A 89 9.19 13.32 0.44
CA LEU A 89 8.54 13.36 1.75
C LEU A 89 9.57 13.67 2.85
N PRO A 90 9.20 14.44 3.89
CA PRO A 90 10.13 14.89 4.94
C PRO A 90 10.51 13.79 5.95
N ALA A 91 9.95 12.59 5.83
CA ALA A 91 10.18 11.50 6.77
C ALA A 91 11.50 10.75 6.48
N THR A 92 12.11 10.22 7.53
CA THR A 92 13.15 9.20 7.38
C THR A 92 12.49 7.87 7.05
N PHE A 93 12.78 7.30 5.88
CA PHE A 93 12.33 5.95 5.53
C PHE A 93 13.33 4.92 6.03
N ALA A 94 12.83 3.86 6.66
CA ALA A 94 13.60 2.70 7.10
C ALA A 94 13.03 1.44 6.45
N LEU A 95 13.93 0.56 6.01
CA LEU A 95 13.58 -0.68 5.32
C LEU A 95 13.32 -1.80 6.32
N LEU A 96 12.12 -2.38 6.27
CA LEU A 96 11.81 -3.67 6.89
C LEU A 96 12.30 -4.81 6.01
N ASP A 97 13.02 -5.77 6.60
CA ASP A 97 13.46 -6.99 5.92
C ASP A 97 12.76 -8.23 6.53
N PRO A 98 11.76 -8.81 5.86
CA PRO A 98 11.00 -9.95 6.39
C PRO A 98 11.69 -11.31 6.17
N HIS A 99 12.89 -11.36 5.55
CA HIS A 99 13.54 -12.64 5.24
C HIS A 99 13.88 -13.50 6.46
N GLN A 100 13.95 -12.90 7.65
CA GLN A 100 14.15 -13.60 8.92
C GLN A 100 12.83 -13.83 9.68
N GLY A 101 11.70 -13.85 8.97
CA GLY A 101 10.37 -14.08 9.55
C GLY A 101 9.92 -12.99 10.53
N ALA A 102 8.85 -13.28 11.27
CA ALA A 102 8.32 -12.35 12.28
C ALA A 102 9.31 -12.13 13.43
N ALA A 103 10.12 -13.12 13.79
CA ALA A 103 11.15 -12.98 14.82
C ALA A 103 12.24 -11.96 14.42
N GLY A 104 12.70 -12.02 13.17
CA GLY A 104 13.67 -11.07 12.64
C GLY A 104 13.12 -9.65 12.50
N LEU A 105 11.84 -9.51 12.14
CA LEU A 105 11.16 -8.21 12.14
C LEU A 105 11.02 -7.63 13.54
N THR A 106 10.68 -8.46 14.53
CA THR A 106 10.61 -8.04 15.94
C THR A 106 11.96 -7.49 16.39
N GLY A 107 13.07 -8.20 16.13
CA GLY A 107 14.41 -7.72 16.46
C GLY A 107 14.80 -6.42 15.76
N GLN A 108 14.39 -6.22 14.50
CA GLN A 108 14.57 -4.95 13.79
C GLN A 108 13.83 -3.80 14.48
N LEU A 109 12.56 -4.02 14.85
CA LEU A 109 11.73 -3.04 15.55
C LEU A 109 12.31 -2.69 16.92
N GLU A 110 12.64 -3.68 17.74
CA GLU A 110 13.27 -3.47 19.06
C GLU A 110 14.58 -2.69 18.95
N SER A 111 15.44 -3.05 17.98
CA SER A 111 16.71 -2.36 17.73
C SER A 111 16.50 -0.88 17.39
N LEU A 112 15.47 -0.57 16.60
CA LEU A 112 15.15 0.79 16.21
C LEU A 112 14.47 1.58 17.34
N VAL A 113 13.54 0.98 18.08
CA VAL A 113 12.90 1.58 19.26
C VAL A 113 13.96 1.97 20.29
N ASN A 114 14.91 1.08 20.59
CA ASN A 114 16.03 1.37 21.49
C ASN A 114 16.92 2.52 21.00
N ARG A 115 17.13 2.61 19.67
CA ARG A 115 17.99 3.65 19.06
C ARG A 115 17.33 5.02 19.00
N VAL A 116 16.03 5.06 18.68
CA VAL A 116 15.26 6.27 18.38
C VAL A 116 14.57 6.82 19.64
N GLN A 117 14.18 5.94 20.57
CA GLN A 117 13.39 6.28 21.75
C GLN A 117 12.14 7.11 21.38
N PRO A 118 11.25 6.55 20.52
CA PRO A 118 10.13 7.30 19.98
C PRO A 118 9.10 7.63 21.06
N ILE A 119 8.36 8.72 20.87
CA ILE A 119 7.26 9.10 21.78
C ILE A 119 6.03 8.22 21.57
N THR A 120 5.79 7.82 20.32
CA THR A 120 4.72 6.91 19.92
C THR A 120 5.23 5.91 18.89
N ILE A 121 4.65 4.72 18.93
CA ILE A 121 4.78 3.71 17.89
C ILE A 121 3.37 3.51 17.31
N ASP A 122 3.17 3.93 16.07
CA ASP A 122 1.91 3.74 15.36
C ASP A 122 2.12 2.65 14.29
N LEU A 123 1.33 1.58 14.31
CA LEU A 123 1.22 0.59 13.24
C LEU A 123 0.07 1.02 12.34
N LEU A 124 0.34 1.28 11.06
CA LEU A 124 -0.63 1.81 10.11
C LEU A 124 -0.87 0.84 8.97
N ASP A 125 -2.13 0.50 8.75
CA ASP A 125 -2.63 -0.20 7.56
C ASP A 125 -3.64 0.68 6.81
N VAL A 126 -3.63 0.63 5.47
CA VAL A 126 -4.59 1.29 4.59
C VAL A 126 -5.48 0.27 3.91
N GLY A 127 -6.74 0.23 4.31
CA GLY A 127 -7.73 -0.71 3.77
C GLY A 127 -8.26 -1.67 4.82
N GLY A 128 -7.43 -2.12 5.76
CA GLY A 128 -7.89 -2.92 6.89
C GLY A 128 -7.62 -4.42 6.74
N ASP A 129 -6.87 -4.88 5.73
CA ASP A 129 -6.53 -6.30 5.58
C ASP A 129 -5.68 -6.85 6.74
N ILE A 130 -5.04 -5.98 7.54
CA ILE A 130 -4.45 -6.35 8.83
C ILE A 130 -5.47 -6.95 9.82
N LEU A 131 -6.76 -6.65 9.64
CA LEU A 131 -7.89 -7.13 10.45
C LEU A 131 -8.51 -8.43 9.92
N ALA A 132 -7.98 -8.97 8.82
CA ALA A 132 -8.47 -10.19 8.19
C ALA A 132 -8.36 -11.40 9.13
N GLN A 133 -9.28 -12.35 9.00
CA GLN A 133 -9.15 -13.69 9.59
C GLN A 133 -8.14 -14.54 8.82
N GLY A 134 -8.03 -14.32 7.51
CA GLY A 134 -7.11 -15.00 6.60
C GLY A 134 -7.81 -15.85 5.55
N ASP A 135 -9.07 -16.25 5.77
CA ASP A 135 -9.84 -17.11 4.85
C ASP A 135 -10.95 -16.34 4.09
N GLU A 136 -10.94 -15.01 4.16
CA GLU A 136 -11.85 -14.18 3.37
C GLU A 136 -11.63 -14.40 1.86
N PRO A 137 -12.68 -14.71 1.06
CA PRO A 137 -12.54 -15.01 -0.36
C PRO A 137 -11.95 -13.85 -1.20
N THR A 138 -12.15 -12.63 -0.74
CA THR A 138 -11.72 -11.40 -1.40
C THR A 138 -10.31 -10.97 -1.01
N LEU A 139 -9.72 -11.55 0.05
CA LEU A 139 -8.35 -11.28 0.48
C LEU A 139 -7.35 -11.62 -0.63
N LYS A 140 -6.28 -10.83 -0.77
CA LYS A 140 -5.27 -10.93 -1.83
C LYS A 140 -3.84 -10.71 -1.34
N SER A 141 -3.59 -9.82 -0.37
CA SER A 141 -2.22 -9.51 0.09
C SER A 141 -2.04 -9.49 1.62
N PRO A 142 -2.35 -10.57 2.35
CA PRO A 142 -2.35 -10.53 3.82
C PRO A 142 -0.99 -10.73 4.49
N LEU A 143 0.07 -11.10 3.75
CA LEU A 143 1.30 -11.61 4.38
C LEU A 143 2.15 -10.48 4.97
N ALA A 144 2.31 -9.35 4.26
CA ALA A 144 3.00 -8.17 4.77
C ALA A 144 2.38 -7.66 6.09
N ASP A 145 1.06 -7.49 6.10
CA ASP A 145 0.29 -6.99 7.22
C ASP A 145 0.29 -7.96 8.40
N ALA A 146 0.18 -9.27 8.13
CA ALA A 146 0.31 -10.28 9.18
C ALA A 146 1.72 -10.29 9.81
N LEU A 147 2.78 -10.10 9.01
CA LEU A 147 4.16 -10.08 9.48
C LEU A 147 4.43 -8.86 10.38
N THR A 148 3.97 -7.68 9.98
CA THR A 148 4.10 -6.46 10.80
C THR A 148 3.24 -6.52 12.05
N LEU A 149 2.00 -7.02 11.96
CA LEU A 149 1.13 -7.22 13.12
C LEU A 149 1.80 -8.18 14.12
N ALA A 150 2.27 -9.34 13.65
CA ALA A 150 2.93 -10.33 14.49
C ALA A 150 4.20 -9.77 15.17
N ALA A 151 4.98 -8.94 14.47
CA ALA A 151 6.18 -8.32 15.03
C ALA A 151 5.84 -7.20 16.04
N CYS A 152 4.86 -6.34 15.73
CA CYS A 152 4.48 -5.24 16.61
C CYS A 152 3.83 -5.73 17.91
N CYS A 153 3.05 -6.81 17.88
CA CYS A 153 2.46 -7.41 19.07
C CYS A 153 3.48 -8.03 20.03
N GLN A 154 4.73 -8.22 19.58
CA GLN A 154 5.81 -8.77 20.40
C GLN A 154 6.70 -7.69 21.04
N LEU A 155 6.46 -6.41 20.73
CA LEU A 155 7.18 -5.29 21.35
C LEU A 155 6.79 -5.12 22.82
N ASN A 156 7.73 -4.64 23.63
CA ASN A 156 7.48 -4.33 25.05
C ASN A 156 6.84 -2.95 25.23
N GLU A 157 7.00 -2.08 24.24
CA GLU A 157 6.45 -0.73 24.18
C GLU A 157 5.01 -0.75 23.64
N PRO A 158 4.13 0.16 24.10
CA PRO A 158 2.78 0.24 23.60
C PRO A 158 2.76 0.66 22.12
N VAL A 159 2.07 -0.12 21.29
CA VAL A 159 1.84 0.16 19.87
C VAL A 159 0.37 0.52 19.66
N ARG A 160 0.12 1.59 18.90
CA ARG A 160 -1.22 1.99 18.48
C ARG A 160 -1.48 1.47 17.08
N LEU A 161 -2.48 0.61 16.92
CA LEU A 161 -2.91 0.15 15.60
C LEU A 161 -3.91 1.15 15.00
N LEU A 162 -3.57 1.68 13.84
CA LEU A 162 -4.36 2.64 13.08
C LEU A 162 -4.75 2.02 11.74
N VAL A 163 -6.05 2.03 11.43
CA VAL A 163 -6.57 1.59 10.14
C VAL A 163 -7.15 2.80 9.42
N ALA A 164 -6.55 3.16 8.28
CA ALA A 164 -6.98 4.29 7.46
C ALA A 164 -7.78 3.81 6.26
N GLY A 165 -8.91 4.47 6.00
CA GLY A 165 -9.83 4.12 4.92
C GLY A 165 -10.24 2.65 4.91
N PRO A 166 -10.93 2.16 5.96
CA PRO A 166 -11.33 0.78 6.04
C PRO A 166 -12.19 0.36 4.81
N GLY A 167 -11.80 -0.74 4.16
CA GLY A 167 -12.37 -1.29 2.93
C GLY A 167 -11.86 -0.70 1.60
N LEU A 168 -10.94 0.28 1.62
CA LEU A 168 -10.50 0.96 0.38
C LEU A 168 -9.53 0.14 -0.49
N ASP A 169 -8.99 -0.96 0.03
CA ASP A 169 -8.18 -1.93 -0.69
C ASP A 169 -9.02 -2.97 -1.48
N GLY A 170 -10.32 -3.04 -1.18
CA GLY A 170 -11.29 -3.99 -1.72
C GLY A 170 -11.14 -5.43 -1.23
N GLU A 171 -10.34 -5.67 -0.18
CA GLU A 171 -9.97 -7.03 0.25
C GLU A 171 -10.93 -7.63 1.26
N LEU A 172 -11.53 -6.80 2.11
CA LEU A 172 -12.46 -7.24 3.14
C LEU A 172 -13.89 -6.78 2.87
N PRO A 173 -14.90 -7.64 3.15
CA PRO A 173 -16.28 -7.22 3.05
C PRO A 173 -16.60 -6.19 4.15
N PRO A 174 -17.47 -5.19 3.89
CA PRO A 174 -17.72 -4.09 4.83
C PRO A 174 -18.13 -4.53 6.24
N GLU A 175 -18.91 -5.61 6.35
CA GLU A 175 -19.33 -6.17 7.64
C GLU A 175 -18.17 -6.76 8.45
N ALA A 176 -17.15 -7.34 7.80
CA ALA A 176 -15.99 -7.90 8.49
C ALA A 176 -15.17 -6.77 9.13
N VAL A 177 -15.02 -5.67 8.40
CA VAL A 177 -14.26 -4.49 8.83
C VAL A 177 -15.01 -3.73 9.94
N THR A 178 -16.28 -3.38 9.74
CA THR A 178 -17.03 -2.50 10.68
C THR A 178 -17.12 -3.10 12.09
N SER A 179 -17.12 -4.44 12.19
CA SER A 179 -17.22 -5.14 13.48
C SER A 179 -15.99 -5.01 14.39
N THR A 180 -14.82 -4.63 13.84
CA THR A 180 -13.54 -4.56 14.56
C THR A 180 -13.00 -3.15 14.73
N LEU A 181 -13.57 -2.18 14.02
CA LEU A 181 -13.11 -0.80 14.11
C LEU A 181 -13.39 -0.24 15.51
N GLY A 182 -12.35 0.34 16.11
CA GLY A 182 -12.50 1.18 17.30
C GLY A 182 -12.85 2.63 16.92
N PRO A 183 -12.62 3.59 17.83
CA PRO A 183 -13.02 4.97 17.62
C PRO A 183 -12.29 5.63 16.44
N VAL A 184 -12.98 6.53 15.74
CA VAL A 184 -12.36 7.42 14.76
C VAL A 184 -11.45 8.40 15.48
N VAL A 185 -10.16 8.38 15.14
CA VAL A 185 -9.16 9.33 15.67
C VAL A 185 -8.95 10.53 14.76
N ARG A 186 -9.22 10.37 13.46
CA ARG A 186 -9.13 11.45 12.47
C ARG A 186 -10.08 11.19 11.30
N MET A 187 -10.81 12.22 10.90
CA MET A 187 -11.39 12.30 9.57
C MET A 187 -10.45 13.11 8.69
N LEU A 188 -9.88 12.47 7.67
CA LEU A 188 -8.96 13.14 6.76
C LEU A 188 -9.73 14.12 5.86
N THR A 189 -9.09 15.26 5.60
CA THR A 189 -9.62 16.34 4.79
C THR A 189 -8.73 16.60 3.58
N ALA A 190 -9.20 17.43 2.65
CA ALA A 190 -8.40 17.83 1.49
C ALA A 190 -7.05 18.46 1.90
N GLU A 191 -7.01 19.21 3.01
CA GLU A 191 -5.79 19.83 3.53
C GLU A 191 -4.76 18.78 3.97
N ASP A 192 -5.20 17.70 4.62
CA ASP A 192 -4.32 16.61 5.05
C ASP A 192 -3.60 15.96 3.84
N THR A 193 -4.27 15.87 2.70
CA THR A 193 -3.68 15.31 1.47
C THR A 193 -2.61 16.19 0.82
N ALA A 194 -2.46 17.44 1.24
CA ALA A 194 -1.48 18.37 0.68
C ALA A 194 -0.05 17.82 0.84
N ALA A 195 0.24 17.18 1.98
CA ALA A 195 1.54 16.61 2.31
C ALA A 195 2.03 15.54 1.31
N ILE A 196 1.12 14.86 0.63
CA ILE A 196 1.42 13.78 -0.31
C ILE A 196 0.99 14.07 -1.75
N SER A 197 0.56 15.30 -2.05
CA SER A 197 -0.04 15.62 -3.35
C SER A 197 0.89 15.37 -4.53
N GLY A 198 2.19 15.68 -4.39
CA GLY A 198 3.19 15.37 -5.42
C GLY A 198 3.40 13.86 -5.60
N VAL A 199 3.31 13.09 -4.51
CA VAL A 199 3.47 11.64 -4.52
C VAL A 199 2.29 10.95 -5.22
N LEU A 200 1.07 11.43 -5.02
CA LEU A 200 -0.14 10.91 -5.67
C LEU A 200 -0.10 11.01 -7.20
N GLU A 201 0.76 11.85 -7.78
CA GLU A 201 0.91 11.99 -9.22
C GLU A 201 1.63 10.83 -9.90
N TRP A 202 2.39 10.05 -9.12
CA TRP A 202 3.25 9.00 -9.64
C TRP A 202 3.23 7.72 -8.80
N HIS A 203 2.82 7.72 -7.55
CA HIS A 203 2.84 6.49 -6.75
C HIS A 203 1.70 5.53 -7.20
N PRO A 204 1.93 4.22 -7.32
CA PRO A 204 0.91 3.27 -7.82
C PRO A 204 -0.12 2.81 -6.79
N SER A 205 -0.04 3.27 -5.54
CA SER A 205 -0.97 2.85 -4.49
C SER A 205 -2.40 3.24 -4.84
N GLU A 206 -3.28 2.24 -4.90
CA GLU A 206 -4.70 2.44 -5.15
C GLU A 206 -5.42 2.77 -3.84
N ALA A 207 -5.24 2.00 -2.77
CA ALA A 207 -5.91 2.22 -1.48
C ALA A 207 -5.61 3.62 -0.91
N THR A 208 -4.34 4.03 -0.87
CA THR A 208 -3.94 5.39 -0.45
C THR A 208 -4.45 6.47 -1.41
N GLY A 209 -4.52 6.16 -2.70
CA GLY A 209 -5.06 7.07 -3.71
C GLY A 209 -6.56 7.32 -3.51
N LEU A 210 -7.32 6.26 -3.22
CA LEU A 210 -8.74 6.30 -2.89
C LEU A 210 -8.96 7.02 -1.55
N LEU A 211 -8.10 6.79 -0.55
CA LEU A 211 -8.14 7.50 0.74
C LEU A 211 -8.00 9.01 0.53
N ALA A 212 -7.01 9.44 -0.23
CA ALA A 212 -6.82 10.85 -0.56
C ALA A 212 -7.97 11.42 -1.42
N ALA A 213 -8.50 10.65 -2.37
CA ALA A 213 -9.65 11.07 -3.18
C ALA A 213 -10.88 11.33 -2.30
N THR A 214 -11.19 10.42 -1.38
CA THR A 214 -12.35 10.57 -0.49
C THR A 214 -12.17 11.69 0.52
N ALA A 215 -10.95 11.93 1.00
CA ALA A 215 -10.61 13.10 1.83
C ALA A 215 -10.82 14.43 1.07
N ARG A 216 -10.66 14.41 -0.26
CA ARG A 216 -10.96 15.54 -1.17
C ARG A 216 -12.43 15.64 -1.58
N GLY A 217 -13.29 14.74 -1.08
CA GLY A 217 -14.73 14.76 -1.32
C GLY A 217 -15.21 13.85 -2.45
N VAL A 218 -14.35 13.03 -3.07
CA VAL A 218 -14.76 12.09 -4.12
C VAL A 218 -15.65 11.00 -3.52
N ARG A 219 -16.77 10.69 -4.20
CA ARG A 219 -17.76 9.67 -3.82
C ARG A 219 -18.20 8.85 -5.04
N GLY A 220 -18.76 7.67 -4.79
CA GLY A 220 -19.26 6.77 -5.83
C GLY A 220 -18.62 5.38 -5.74
N THR A 221 -18.49 4.71 -6.87
CA THR A 221 -17.83 3.39 -6.96
C THR A 221 -16.58 3.48 -7.82
N CYS A 222 -15.45 3.03 -7.28
CA CYS A 222 -14.16 2.97 -7.97
C CYS A 222 -13.78 1.53 -8.30
N GLU A 223 -13.40 1.26 -9.55
CA GLU A 223 -12.86 -0.05 -9.95
C GLU A 223 -11.32 -0.03 -9.87
N ILE A 224 -10.75 -0.93 -9.07
CA ILE A 224 -9.32 -1.06 -8.77
C ILE A 224 -8.77 -2.46 -9.14
N ARG A 225 -7.44 -2.60 -9.17
CA ARG A 225 -6.70 -3.84 -9.47
C ARG A 225 -7.01 -4.48 -10.83
N ASP A 226 -6.28 -5.51 -11.21
CA ASP A 226 -6.45 -6.18 -12.51
C ASP A 226 -7.80 -6.89 -12.67
N ALA A 227 -8.32 -7.48 -11.59
CA ALA A 227 -9.61 -8.18 -11.57
C ALA A 227 -10.83 -7.25 -11.60
N GLY A 228 -10.65 -5.93 -11.52
CA GLY A 228 -11.75 -4.96 -11.53
C GLY A 228 -12.60 -5.02 -10.26
N LEU A 229 -11.96 -4.99 -9.10
CA LEU A 229 -12.66 -5.01 -7.81
C LEU A 229 -13.38 -3.67 -7.57
N PRO A 230 -14.70 -3.68 -7.32
CA PRO A 230 -15.44 -2.46 -7.00
C PRO A 230 -15.25 -2.06 -5.53
N VAL A 231 -14.88 -0.81 -5.30
CA VAL A 231 -14.75 -0.20 -3.97
C VAL A 231 -15.72 0.96 -3.86
N LEU A 232 -16.49 0.99 -2.77
CA LEU A 232 -17.43 2.08 -2.49
C LEU A 232 -16.71 3.24 -1.78
N LEU A 233 -16.82 4.43 -2.37
CA LEU A 233 -16.28 5.69 -1.84
C LEU A 233 -17.40 6.45 -1.13
N THR A 234 -17.35 6.49 0.20
CA THR A 234 -18.39 7.04 1.08
C THR A 234 -17.89 8.19 1.94
N ASP A 235 -18.76 8.77 2.76
CA ASP A 235 -18.39 9.79 3.75
C ASP A 235 -17.52 9.27 4.89
N GLU A 236 -17.55 7.95 5.13
CA GLU A 236 -16.71 7.28 6.14
C GLU A 236 -15.36 6.84 5.57
N SER A 237 -15.20 6.80 4.25
CA SER A 237 -13.96 6.37 3.59
C SER A 237 -12.68 7.15 3.97
N PRO A 238 -12.70 8.45 4.32
CA PRO A 238 -11.51 9.14 4.80
C PRO A 238 -11.26 8.99 6.31
N ALA A 239 -11.98 8.11 7.00
CA ALA A 239 -11.80 7.87 8.42
C ALA A 239 -10.50 7.10 8.72
N VAL A 240 -9.87 7.45 9.84
CA VAL A 240 -8.79 6.71 10.47
C VAL A 240 -9.29 6.26 11.83
N HIS A 241 -9.29 4.95 12.04
CA HIS A 241 -9.72 4.32 13.28
C HIS A 241 -8.52 3.86 14.09
N GLU A 242 -8.58 4.02 15.41
CA GLU A 242 -7.70 3.31 16.32
C GLU A 242 -8.37 1.98 16.69
N VAL A 243 -7.65 0.89 16.49
CA VAL A 243 -8.14 -0.47 16.71
C VAL A 243 -7.36 -1.09 17.87
N ASP A 244 -8.04 -1.92 18.65
CA ASP A 244 -7.37 -2.68 19.70
C ASP A 244 -6.42 -3.72 19.09
N LEU A 245 -5.15 -3.66 19.48
CA LEU A 245 -4.09 -4.48 18.91
C LEU A 245 -4.28 -5.97 19.26
N ASP A 246 -4.72 -6.27 20.48
CA ASP A 246 -4.95 -7.64 20.95
C ASP A 246 -6.16 -8.25 20.23
N ASP A 247 -7.24 -7.48 20.05
CA ASP A 247 -8.40 -7.91 19.27
C ASP A 247 -8.04 -8.19 17.81
N ALA A 248 -7.24 -7.32 17.18
CA ALA A 248 -6.74 -7.52 15.82
C ALA A 248 -5.91 -8.81 15.70
N LEU A 249 -4.95 -9.02 16.61
CA LEU A 249 -4.15 -10.24 16.65
C LEU A 249 -5.01 -11.48 16.88
N SER A 250 -5.95 -11.44 17.82
CA SER A 250 -6.81 -12.58 18.18
C SER A 250 -7.68 -13.08 17.02
N ARG A 251 -8.01 -12.18 16.09
CA ARG A 251 -8.77 -12.47 14.88
C ARG A 251 -7.89 -12.94 13.73
N ASN A 252 -6.69 -12.38 13.60
CA ASN A 252 -5.78 -12.65 12.49
C ASN A 252 -5.06 -13.99 12.65
N ARG A 253 -5.62 -15.05 12.05
CA ARG A 253 -5.10 -16.42 12.17
C ARG A 253 -3.72 -16.56 11.52
N LEU A 254 -3.45 -15.81 10.46
CA LEU A 254 -2.15 -15.82 9.80
C LEU A 254 -1.09 -15.20 10.71
N ALA A 255 -1.34 -14.01 11.25
CA ALA A 255 -0.42 -13.33 12.16
C ALA A 255 -0.10 -14.21 13.37
N GLN A 256 -1.10 -14.84 13.98
CA GLN A 256 -0.91 -15.80 15.07
C GLN A 256 -0.03 -16.99 14.67
N ALA A 257 -0.26 -17.57 13.49
CA ALA A 257 0.49 -18.72 13.01
C ALA A 257 1.97 -18.40 12.74
N ILE A 258 2.26 -17.16 12.31
CA ILE A 258 3.62 -16.77 11.89
C ILE A 258 4.45 -16.11 13.00
N MET A 259 3.91 -15.85 14.20
CA MET A 259 4.59 -15.09 15.25
C MET A 259 6.01 -15.58 15.58
N SER A 260 6.22 -16.90 15.55
CA SER A 260 7.51 -17.52 15.86
C SER A 260 8.36 -17.87 14.64
N THR A 261 7.95 -17.45 13.44
CA THR A 261 8.69 -17.78 12.21
C THR A 261 10.03 -17.07 12.20
N ALA A 262 11.05 -17.79 11.74
CA ALA A 262 12.43 -17.28 11.64
C ALA A 262 12.90 -17.13 10.19
N ASP A 263 12.00 -17.36 9.23
CA ASP A 263 12.27 -17.32 7.80
C ASP A 263 11.00 -16.93 7.02
N LEU A 264 11.18 -16.21 5.90
CA LEU A 264 10.06 -15.79 5.05
C LEU A 264 9.37 -16.96 4.36
N ASP A 265 10.11 -17.99 3.92
CA ASP A 265 9.52 -19.17 3.26
C ASP A 265 8.63 -19.94 4.25
N GLU A 266 8.99 -19.94 5.54
CA GLU A 266 8.17 -20.50 6.62
C GLU A 266 6.86 -19.70 6.80
N ALA A 267 6.94 -18.37 6.83
CA ALA A 267 5.76 -17.51 6.90
C ALA A 267 4.86 -17.67 5.66
N GLU A 268 5.44 -17.81 4.46
CA GLU A 268 4.70 -18.13 3.25
C GLU A 268 4.00 -19.49 3.33
N ALA A 269 4.61 -20.50 3.97
CA ALA A 269 4.00 -21.82 4.15
C ALA A 269 2.73 -21.73 5.00
N TYR A 270 2.76 -20.98 6.10
CA TYR A 270 1.56 -20.70 6.90
C TYR A 270 0.53 -19.86 6.16
N SER A 271 0.96 -18.91 5.33
CA SER A 271 0.05 -18.17 4.44
C SER A 271 -0.75 -19.12 3.54
N ARG A 272 -0.08 -20.10 2.92
CA ARG A 272 -0.75 -21.14 2.12
C ARG A 272 -1.68 -22.03 2.96
N GLU A 273 -1.32 -22.36 4.19
CA GLU A 273 -2.15 -23.19 5.06
C GLU A 273 -3.42 -22.46 5.52
N VAL A 274 -3.28 -21.20 5.94
CA VAL A 274 -4.37 -20.41 6.52
C VAL A 274 -5.24 -19.79 5.43
N CYS A 275 -4.62 -19.19 4.41
CA CYS A 275 -5.29 -18.41 3.38
C CYS A 275 -5.54 -19.20 2.09
N GLY A 276 -4.92 -20.38 1.94
CA GLY A 276 -4.98 -21.19 0.71
C GLY A 276 -4.02 -20.73 -0.40
N TYR A 277 -3.29 -19.64 -0.21
CA TYR A 277 -2.29 -19.10 -1.14
C TYR A 277 -1.29 -18.20 -0.40
N SER A 278 -0.18 -17.85 -1.05
CA SER A 278 0.72 -16.76 -0.64
C SER A 278 0.65 -15.64 -1.69
N GLU A 279 0.66 -14.38 -1.27
CA GLU A 279 0.68 -13.26 -2.22
C GLU A 279 1.93 -13.28 -3.12
N ILE A 280 3.05 -13.84 -2.62
CA ILE A 280 4.27 -14.04 -3.40
C ILE A 280 4.04 -15.11 -4.49
N ASP A 281 3.18 -16.11 -4.27
CA ASP A 281 2.81 -17.07 -5.33
C ASP A 281 2.05 -16.39 -6.47
N TYR A 282 1.12 -15.49 -6.11
CA TYR A 282 0.42 -14.67 -7.11
C TYR A 282 1.41 -13.80 -7.89
N GLU A 283 2.38 -13.17 -7.21
CA GLU A 283 3.41 -12.37 -7.87
C GLU A 283 4.31 -13.21 -8.78
N ARG A 284 4.76 -14.39 -8.33
CA ARG A 284 5.55 -15.33 -9.14
C ARG A 284 4.80 -15.70 -10.43
N ASN A 285 3.52 -16.04 -10.32
CA ASN A 285 2.69 -16.39 -11.47
C ASN A 285 2.46 -15.19 -12.40
N LYS A 286 2.18 -14.01 -11.86
CA LYS A 286 1.96 -12.79 -12.65
C LYS A 286 3.24 -12.32 -13.34
N ALA A 287 4.40 -12.44 -12.69
CA ALA A 287 5.69 -12.10 -13.30
C ALA A 287 6.02 -13.00 -14.50
N LEU A 288 5.73 -14.31 -14.42
CA LEU A 288 5.88 -15.23 -15.55
C LEU A 288 5.01 -14.80 -16.74
N TRP A 289 3.73 -14.50 -16.50
CA TRP A 289 2.81 -14.04 -17.53
C TRP A 289 3.25 -12.71 -18.17
N LEU A 290 3.72 -11.74 -17.38
CA LEU A 290 4.19 -10.45 -17.89
C LEU A 290 5.45 -10.57 -18.76
N ASN A 291 6.32 -11.56 -18.48
CA ASN A 291 7.51 -11.82 -19.29
C ASN A 291 7.17 -12.39 -20.68
N GLU A 292 6.05 -13.08 -20.81
CA GLU A 292 5.56 -13.62 -22.09
C GLU A 292 4.91 -12.54 -22.98
N GLN A 293 4.54 -11.40 -22.41
CA GLN A 293 3.88 -10.31 -23.16
C GLN A 293 4.85 -9.46 -23.98
N GLN A 294 4.51 -9.31 -25.26
CA GLN A 294 5.18 -8.37 -26.14
C GLN A 294 4.87 -6.92 -25.73
N PRO A 295 5.82 -5.98 -25.88
CA PRO A 295 5.57 -4.56 -25.60
C PRO A 295 4.44 -4.03 -26.49
N THR A 296 3.37 -3.54 -25.88
CA THR A 296 2.28 -2.87 -26.59
C THR A 296 2.72 -1.44 -26.94
N ASN A 297 2.59 -1.04 -28.21
CA ASN A 297 2.92 0.32 -28.64
C ASN A 297 1.87 1.32 -28.14
N LEU A 298 2.30 2.48 -27.61
CA LEU A 298 1.43 3.57 -27.18
C LEU A 298 0.99 4.41 -28.39
N ASP A 299 0.27 3.82 -29.32
CA ASP A 299 -0.40 4.59 -30.38
C ASP A 299 -1.61 5.34 -29.81
N PRO A 300 -1.64 6.69 -29.82
CA PRO A 300 -2.70 7.46 -29.17
C PRO A 300 -4.12 7.15 -29.68
N ALA A 301 -4.27 6.84 -30.96
CA ALA A 301 -5.57 6.50 -31.54
C ALA A 301 -6.07 5.14 -31.03
N THR A 302 -5.18 4.15 -30.95
CA THR A 302 -5.47 2.83 -30.38
C THR A 302 -5.82 2.93 -28.90
N ILE A 303 -5.03 3.66 -28.09
CA ILE A 303 -5.30 3.85 -26.66
C ILE A 303 -6.65 4.50 -26.42
N ARG A 304 -7.02 5.52 -27.20
CA ARG A 304 -8.32 6.19 -27.06
C ARG A 304 -9.48 5.22 -27.31
N ARG A 305 -9.41 4.42 -28.38
CA ARG A 305 -10.44 3.42 -28.69
C ARG A 305 -10.56 2.36 -27.60
N GLN A 306 -9.43 1.88 -27.06
CA GLN A 306 -9.43 0.89 -25.99
C GLN A 306 -9.95 1.49 -24.68
N LEU A 307 -9.63 2.75 -24.37
CA LEU A 307 -10.19 3.47 -23.23
C LEU A 307 -11.71 3.61 -23.36
N ASP A 308 -12.21 3.99 -24.53
CA ASP A 308 -13.67 4.12 -24.77
C ASP A 308 -14.40 2.80 -24.55
N GLN A 309 -13.82 1.69 -25.01
CA GLN A 309 -14.34 0.35 -24.76
C GLN A 309 -14.31 0.01 -23.26
N PHE A 310 -13.18 0.23 -22.60
CA PHE A 310 -13.04 0.01 -21.16
C PHE A 310 -14.05 0.82 -20.35
N GLU A 311 -14.20 2.11 -20.64
CA GLU A 311 -15.15 3.01 -19.98
C GLU A 311 -16.59 2.55 -20.20
N ALA A 312 -16.95 2.12 -21.41
CA ALA A 312 -18.26 1.54 -21.68
C ALA A 312 -18.52 0.28 -20.85
N GLU A 313 -17.55 -0.63 -20.76
CA GLU A 313 -17.67 -1.87 -19.99
C GLU A 313 -17.83 -1.59 -18.49
N VAL A 314 -16.98 -0.76 -17.89
CA VAL A 314 -17.07 -0.45 -16.45
C VAL A 314 -18.36 0.32 -16.11
N ARG A 315 -18.84 1.18 -17.02
CA ARG A 315 -20.10 1.91 -16.84
C ARG A 315 -21.30 0.97 -16.70
N THR A 316 -21.33 -0.13 -17.45
CA THR A 316 -22.41 -1.14 -17.30
C THR A 316 -22.46 -1.79 -15.92
N ARG A 317 -21.36 -1.71 -15.15
CA ARG A 317 -21.27 -2.20 -13.76
C ARG A 317 -21.54 -1.12 -12.71
N GLY A 318 -21.93 0.09 -13.13
CA GLY A 318 -22.18 1.22 -12.22
C GLY A 318 -20.91 1.88 -11.67
N VAL A 319 -19.75 1.63 -12.30
CA VAL A 319 -18.48 2.24 -11.90
C VAL A 319 -18.45 3.71 -12.31
N THR A 320 -18.11 4.56 -11.35
CA THR A 320 -18.00 6.02 -11.53
C THR A 320 -16.55 6.50 -11.66
N HIS A 321 -15.61 5.74 -11.10
CA HIS A 321 -14.19 6.09 -11.05
C HIS A 321 -13.31 4.86 -11.30
N THR A 322 -12.07 5.07 -11.69
CA THR A 322 -11.07 4.03 -11.81
C THR A 322 -9.68 4.59 -11.53
N THR A 323 -8.68 3.72 -11.36
CA THR A 323 -7.29 4.15 -11.11
C THR A 323 -6.48 4.07 -12.40
N PHE A 324 -5.41 4.88 -12.50
CA PHE A 324 -4.48 4.77 -13.62
C PHE A 324 -3.77 3.40 -13.67
N ARG A 325 -3.60 2.74 -12.52
CA ARG A 325 -3.09 1.36 -12.47
C ARG A 325 -4.08 0.41 -13.14
N ARG A 326 -5.36 0.45 -12.74
CA ARG A 326 -6.43 -0.37 -13.33
C ARG A 326 -6.49 -0.19 -14.84
N ILE A 327 -6.49 1.06 -15.32
CA ILE A 327 -6.50 1.37 -16.76
C ILE A 327 -5.24 0.79 -17.44
N THR A 328 -4.05 0.94 -16.84
CA THR A 328 -2.80 0.40 -17.40
C THR A 328 -2.86 -1.12 -17.56
N GLU A 329 -3.31 -1.82 -16.53
CA GLU A 329 -3.43 -3.28 -16.53
C GLU A 329 -4.53 -3.74 -17.52
N ALA A 330 -5.68 -3.06 -17.56
CA ALA A 330 -6.77 -3.36 -18.50
C ALA A 330 -6.36 -3.23 -19.98
N LEU A 331 -5.48 -2.26 -20.27
CA LEU A 331 -4.95 -2.01 -21.61
C LEU A 331 -3.77 -2.93 -21.98
N GLY A 332 -3.33 -3.81 -21.08
CA GLY A 332 -2.16 -4.68 -21.30
C GLY A 332 -0.86 -3.89 -21.48
N LEU A 333 -0.73 -2.76 -20.77
CA LEU A 333 0.45 -1.91 -20.80
C LEU A 333 1.42 -2.29 -19.67
N LYS A 334 2.73 -2.16 -19.93
CA LYS A 334 3.77 -2.42 -18.92
C LYS A 334 3.88 -1.25 -17.93
N GLY A 335 4.42 -1.51 -16.75
CA GLY A 335 4.53 -0.50 -15.70
C GLY A 335 5.30 0.76 -16.07
N GLY A 336 6.40 0.62 -16.80
CA GLY A 336 7.15 1.76 -17.35
C GLY A 336 6.36 2.63 -18.35
N GLN A 337 5.15 2.23 -18.76
CA GLN A 337 4.28 2.99 -19.66
C GLN A 337 3.17 3.75 -18.91
N ARG A 338 2.89 3.45 -17.64
CA ARG A 338 1.78 4.05 -16.89
C ARG A 338 1.88 5.58 -16.84
N ASP A 339 3.05 6.13 -16.56
CA ASP A 339 3.20 7.58 -16.43
C ASP A 339 2.94 8.30 -17.78
N LYS A 340 3.37 7.68 -18.89
CA LYS A 340 3.08 8.17 -20.25
C LYS A 340 1.60 8.06 -20.58
N LEU A 341 0.96 6.94 -20.21
CA LEU A 341 -0.48 6.75 -20.37
C LEU A 341 -1.23 7.83 -19.60
N ARG A 342 -0.92 8.01 -18.32
CA ARG A 342 -1.53 9.03 -17.46
C ARG A 342 -1.45 10.42 -18.08
N GLN A 343 -0.26 10.84 -18.51
CA GLN A 343 -0.06 12.12 -19.19
C GLN A 343 -0.90 12.24 -20.47
N LEU A 344 -0.93 11.18 -21.28
CA LEU A 344 -1.75 11.14 -22.50
C LEU A 344 -3.24 11.29 -22.20
N LEU A 345 -3.75 10.58 -21.19
CA LEU A 345 -5.17 10.62 -20.82
C LEU A 345 -5.57 12.01 -20.33
N ILE A 346 -4.81 12.57 -19.37
CA ILE A 346 -5.07 13.90 -18.79
C ILE A 346 -4.98 14.99 -19.88
N ALA A 347 -4.01 14.91 -20.79
CA ALA A 347 -3.91 15.87 -21.89
C ALA A 347 -5.08 15.75 -22.88
N SER A 348 -5.69 14.57 -22.99
CA SER A 348 -6.74 14.29 -23.96
C SER A 348 -8.16 14.56 -23.45
N ARG A 349 -8.42 14.37 -22.16
CA ARG A 349 -9.72 14.54 -21.48
C ARG A 349 -9.49 15.05 -20.05
N PRO A 350 -9.02 16.30 -19.89
CA PRO A 350 -8.68 16.86 -18.57
C PRO A 350 -9.87 16.90 -17.61
N GLU A 351 -11.10 17.00 -18.12
CA GLU A 351 -12.34 16.99 -17.35
C GLU A 351 -12.66 15.66 -16.65
N GLN A 352 -12.06 14.55 -17.10
CA GLN A 352 -12.18 13.24 -16.47
C GLN A 352 -11.13 12.99 -15.40
N TYR A 353 -10.16 13.89 -15.23
CA TYR A 353 -9.13 13.72 -14.21
C TYR A 353 -9.59 14.34 -12.88
N GLU A 354 -9.91 13.49 -11.92
CA GLU A 354 -10.34 13.85 -10.58
C GLU A 354 -9.32 13.35 -9.56
N ALA A 355 -8.27 14.14 -9.35
CA ALA A 355 -7.01 13.71 -8.74
C ALA A 355 -7.15 12.94 -7.40
N PRO A 356 -6.55 11.74 -7.26
CA PRO A 356 -5.68 11.04 -8.22
C PRO A 356 -6.41 10.06 -9.17
N LEU A 357 -7.73 10.04 -9.18
CA LEU A 357 -8.56 9.08 -9.91
C LEU A 357 -8.90 9.56 -11.33
N TRP A 358 -9.40 8.62 -12.12
CA TRP A 358 -10.01 8.86 -13.41
C TRP A 358 -11.53 8.68 -13.31
N ARG A 359 -12.29 9.73 -13.57
CA ARG A 359 -13.76 9.71 -13.59
C ARG A 359 -14.25 9.11 -14.91
N ILE A 360 -15.17 8.17 -14.83
CA ILE A 360 -15.86 7.60 -15.98
C ILE A 360 -16.91 8.60 -16.45
N ALA A 361 -16.83 9.05 -17.71
CA ALA A 361 -17.80 10.01 -18.25
C ALA A 361 -19.21 9.41 -18.29
N ASP A 362 -20.21 10.23 -18.00
CA ASP A 362 -21.62 9.91 -18.23
C ASP A 362 -21.91 9.84 -19.74
N GLU A 363 -22.92 9.08 -20.17
CA GLU A 363 -23.35 9.12 -21.58
C GLU A 363 -23.79 10.55 -21.95
N ALA A 364 -23.31 11.03 -23.09
CA ALA A 364 -23.60 12.37 -23.62
C ALA A 364 -25.01 12.50 -24.20
#